data_AF-A0A0S8GQ89-F1
#
_entry.id   AF-A0A0S8GQ89-F1
#
_cell.length_a   1.000
_cell.length_b   1.000
_cell.length_c   1.000
_cell.angle_alpha   90.00
_cell.angle_beta   90.00
_cell.angle_gamma   90.00
#
_symmetry.space_group_name_H-M   'P 1'
#
loop_
_entity.id
_entity.type
_entity.pdbx_description
1 polymer ?
#
loop_
_entity_poly.entity_id
_entity_poly.type
_entity_poly.pdbx_seq_one_letter_code
_entity_poly.pdbx_strand_id
1 'polypeptide(L)'
;RTITRNNFTAADFAAFRDVGYNFSIDDIIRVKNYRLQAENAGTFTEAGCNYSLDDLIKLSRSDVDRLSSDYAALIKEGGYKFSVDQLIQTQRYKIRADEFVMFRNDGYELKDMVDAKKYNISAAYARSFKEAGYNFSIKELYSINRNKLTAADFAAFRDAGYDLSIEDMFRAQGYKITAANAGTFTEAGCNYSLSDLISLSGKKIYRVDVKYAKMIKEAGYELSVEELKSINQYKLTPKEFSTYQKAGYSLSDMFKAKAAKIKAEFSKSFHDAGYKFTVKELETINRYDLTAADFVAFREAGYDFFIGEMIEAKKNGVQADHARDFAEAGLRYRLRDLITLSEGKVGPEYAVPLLKAGYKFDIEDLINLKRYNVPVEFMLGLLGPGRKNYTRSELIKFHRQGLTVEEIIKIK
;
A
#
# COMPACT_ATOMS: atom_id res chain seq x y z
N ARG A 1 57.39 -56.53 -60.26
CA ARG A 1 56.10 -55.89 -60.62
C ARG A 1 55.05 -56.40 -59.64
N THR A 2 54.80 -55.64 -58.59
CA THR A 2 53.68 -55.89 -57.66
C THR A 2 52.84 -54.64 -57.70
N ILE A 3 51.75 -54.70 -58.48
CA ILE A 3 50.75 -53.64 -58.54
C ILE A 3 49.88 -53.82 -57.31
N THR A 4 50.24 -53.20 -56.19
CA THR A 4 49.27 -52.90 -55.14
C THR A 4 48.61 -51.58 -55.51
N ARG A 5 47.31 -51.65 -55.77
CA ARG A 5 46.46 -50.63 -56.38
C ARG A 5 46.36 -49.29 -55.62
N ASN A 6 47.15 -49.08 -54.56
CA ASN A 6 46.90 -48.05 -53.55
C ASN A 6 48.12 -47.21 -53.09
N ASN A 7 49.32 -47.33 -53.67
CA ASN A 7 50.49 -46.46 -53.39
C ASN A 7 50.71 -46.12 -51.89
N PHE A 8 50.98 -47.11 -51.02
CA PHE A 8 51.42 -46.85 -49.64
C PHE A 8 52.91 -47.11 -49.49
N THR A 9 53.54 -46.37 -48.60
CA THR A 9 54.98 -46.44 -48.29
C THR A 9 55.19 -46.96 -46.87
N ALA A 10 56.38 -47.52 -46.59
CA ALA A 10 56.75 -47.87 -45.22
C ALA A 10 56.73 -46.66 -44.26
N ALA A 11 56.90 -45.44 -44.81
CA ALA A 11 56.81 -44.19 -44.06
C ALA A 11 55.39 -43.93 -43.53
N ASP A 12 54.34 -44.32 -44.27
CA ASP A 12 52.95 -44.16 -43.83
C ASP A 12 52.65 -44.99 -42.56
N PHE A 13 53.21 -46.21 -42.47
CA PHE A 13 53.08 -47.06 -41.29
C PHE A 13 53.93 -46.53 -40.13
N ALA A 14 55.15 -46.08 -40.41
CA ALA A 14 56.05 -45.52 -39.40
C ALA A 14 55.44 -44.29 -38.72
N ALA A 15 54.88 -43.36 -39.50
CA ALA A 15 54.31 -42.12 -38.98
C ALA A 15 53.20 -42.36 -37.93
N PHE A 16 52.28 -43.31 -38.17
CA PHE A 16 51.22 -43.64 -37.20
C PHE A 16 51.74 -44.46 -36.01
N ARG A 17 52.71 -45.34 -36.23
CA ARG A 17 53.34 -46.10 -35.14
C ARG A 17 54.09 -45.19 -34.16
N ASP A 18 54.78 -44.18 -34.69
CA ASP A 18 55.55 -43.22 -33.90
C ASP A 18 54.64 -42.39 -32.96
N VAL A 19 53.37 -42.23 -33.32
CA VAL A 19 52.34 -41.57 -32.49
C VAL A 19 51.42 -42.54 -31.74
N GLY A 20 51.81 -43.82 -31.62
CA GLY A 20 51.15 -44.81 -30.77
C GLY A 20 50.04 -45.64 -31.43
N TYR A 21 49.86 -45.57 -32.74
CA TYR A 21 48.85 -46.36 -33.48
C TYR A 21 49.49 -47.49 -34.29
N ASN A 22 49.09 -48.73 -34.02
CA ASN A 22 49.54 -49.89 -34.78
C ASN A 22 48.44 -50.38 -35.74
N PHE A 23 48.36 -49.75 -36.91
CA PHE A 23 47.34 -50.02 -37.92
C PHE A 23 47.71 -51.18 -38.85
N SER A 24 46.72 -52.01 -39.20
CA SER A 24 46.86 -53.04 -40.22
C SER A 24 46.97 -52.44 -41.64
N ILE A 25 47.26 -53.27 -42.64
CA ILE A 25 47.28 -52.83 -44.04
C ILE A 25 45.90 -52.28 -44.47
N ASP A 26 44.82 -52.95 -44.05
CA ASP A 26 43.45 -52.52 -44.35
C ASP A 26 43.10 -51.20 -43.65
N ASP A 27 43.61 -50.98 -42.45
CA ASP A 27 43.47 -49.73 -41.71
C ASP A 27 44.18 -48.57 -42.42
N ILE A 28 45.41 -48.78 -42.92
CA ILE A 28 46.16 -47.76 -43.68
C ILE A 28 45.44 -47.39 -44.99
N ILE A 29 44.73 -48.33 -45.62
CA ILE A 29 43.85 -48.02 -46.75
C ILE A 29 42.78 -47.01 -46.35
N ARG A 30 42.14 -47.22 -45.20
CA ARG A 30 41.10 -46.32 -44.70
C ARG A 30 41.68 -44.97 -44.28
N VAL A 31 42.81 -44.94 -43.57
CA VAL A 31 43.56 -43.73 -43.19
C VAL A 31 43.75 -42.80 -44.40
N LYS A 32 44.26 -43.34 -45.51
CA LYS A 32 44.48 -42.56 -46.73
C LYS A 32 43.19 -42.12 -47.41
N ASN A 33 42.19 -43.00 -47.49
CA ASN A 33 40.89 -42.66 -48.07
C ASN A 33 40.20 -41.52 -47.31
N TYR A 34 40.38 -41.45 -45.99
CA TYR A 34 39.85 -40.38 -45.14
C TYR A 34 40.87 -39.25 -44.87
N ARG A 35 42.02 -39.27 -45.55
CA ARG A 35 43.08 -38.25 -45.44
C ARG A 35 43.54 -37.97 -44.01
N LEU A 36 43.55 -38.99 -43.15
CA LEU A 36 44.00 -38.86 -41.77
C LEU A 36 45.50 -38.55 -41.72
N GLN A 37 45.88 -37.60 -40.86
CA GLN A 37 47.27 -37.21 -40.64
C GLN A 37 47.75 -37.80 -39.31
N ALA A 38 48.94 -38.41 -39.31
CA ALA A 38 49.53 -39.00 -38.10
C ALA A 38 49.77 -37.94 -37.01
N GLU A 39 50.17 -36.73 -37.39
CA GLU A 39 50.34 -35.59 -36.47
C GLU A 39 49.07 -35.30 -35.65
N ASN A 40 47.92 -35.19 -36.32
CA ASN A 40 46.62 -34.97 -35.67
C ASN A 40 46.19 -36.13 -34.78
N ALA A 41 46.52 -37.37 -35.15
CA ALA A 41 46.25 -38.53 -34.31
C ALA A 41 47.15 -38.54 -33.06
N GLY A 42 48.41 -38.12 -33.23
CA GLY A 42 49.39 -38.01 -32.17
C GLY A 42 49.04 -36.98 -31.11
N THR A 43 48.43 -35.86 -31.48
CA THR A 43 47.97 -34.87 -30.47
C THR A 43 46.93 -35.46 -29.52
N PHE A 44 46.12 -36.43 -29.95
CA PHE A 44 45.20 -37.15 -29.04
C PHE A 44 45.95 -38.14 -28.16
N THR A 45 46.91 -38.90 -28.71
CA THR A 45 47.74 -39.82 -27.93
C THR A 45 48.55 -39.09 -26.86
N GLU A 46 49.16 -37.95 -27.20
CA GLU A 46 49.88 -37.06 -26.26
C GLU A 46 48.98 -36.54 -25.14
N ALA A 47 47.69 -36.34 -25.44
CA ALA A 47 46.66 -35.98 -24.45
C ALA A 47 46.13 -37.18 -23.63
N GLY A 48 46.63 -38.41 -23.88
CA GLY A 48 46.17 -39.62 -23.21
C GLY A 48 44.85 -40.19 -23.74
N CYS A 49 44.38 -39.71 -24.89
CA CYS A 49 43.21 -40.21 -25.60
C CYS A 49 43.63 -41.11 -26.77
N ASN A 50 43.46 -42.42 -26.60
CA ASN A 50 43.72 -43.39 -27.66
C ASN A 50 42.39 -43.75 -28.36
N TYR A 51 42.09 -43.08 -29.48
CA TYR A 51 40.84 -43.26 -30.23
C TYR A 51 40.98 -44.36 -31.27
N SER A 52 39.93 -45.17 -31.49
CA SER A 52 39.98 -46.19 -32.54
C SER A 52 40.13 -45.56 -33.94
N LEU A 53 40.52 -46.34 -34.95
CA LEU A 53 40.53 -45.84 -36.33
C LEU A 53 39.16 -45.32 -36.77
N ASP A 54 38.08 -46.00 -36.38
CA ASP A 54 36.71 -45.58 -36.68
C ASP A 54 36.38 -44.22 -36.06
N ASP A 55 36.87 -43.98 -34.85
CA ASP A 55 36.74 -42.72 -34.12
C ASP A 55 37.53 -41.58 -34.77
N LEU A 56 38.77 -41.84 -35.19
CA LEU A 56 39.59 -40.88 -35.94
C LEU A 56 38.95 -40.54 -37.30
N ILE A 57 38.35 -41.52 -37.98
CA ILE A 57 37.59 -41.31 -39.22
C ILE A 57 36.33 -40.47 -38.96
N LYS A 58 35.62 -40.70 -37.85
CA LYS A 58 34.47 -39.85 -37.48
C LYS A 58 34.89 -38.40 -37.25
N LEU A 59 35.99 -38.19 -36.53
CA LEU A 59 36.55 -36.86 -36.29
C LEU A 59 36.94 -36.16 -37.61
N SER A 60 37.63 -36.85 -38.53
CA SER A 60 38.04 -36.25 -39.80
C SER A 60 36.88 -35.89 -40.72
N ARG A 61 35.78 -36.65 -40.67
CA ARG A 61 34.56 -36.38 -41.46
C ARG A 61 33.71 -35.25 -40.92
N SER A 62 33.93 -34.82 -39.69
CA SER A 62 33.03 -33.86 -39.04
C SER A 62 33.17 -32.41 -39.54
N ASP A 63 33.93 -32.16 -40.62
CA ASP A 63 34.34 -30.83 -41.13
C ASP A 63 34.91 -29.91 -40.01
N VAL A 64 35.43 -30.56 -38.96
CA VAL A 64 36.13 -29.91 -37.85
C VAL A 64 37.56 -29.65 -38.31
N ASP A 65 37.72 -28.67 -39.20
CA ASP A 65 39.03 -28.18 -39.59
C ASP A 65 39.70 -27.54 -38.36
N ARG A 66 40.65 -28.28 -37.78
CA ARG A 66 41.49 -27.96 -36.61
C ARG A 66 40.81 -28.15 -35.23
N LEU A 67 40.77 -29.41 -34.78
CA LEU A 67 40.91 -29.70 -33.34
C LEU A 67 42.32 -29.23 -32.94
N SER A 68 42.38 -28.03 -32.35
CA SER A 68 43.61 -27.40 -31.87
C SER A 68 44.25 -28.21 -30.73
N SER A 69 45.57 -28.14 -30.59
CA SER A 69 46.31 -28.57 -29.41
C SER A 69 45.72 -28.03 -28.10
N ASP A 70 45.00 -26.91 -28.14
CA ASP A 70 44.28 -26.31 -27.00
C ASP A 70 43.15 -27.21 -26.48
N TYR A 71 42.51 -27.97 -27.38
CA TYR A 71 41.42 -28.87 -27.03
C TYR A 71 41.94 -30.22 -26.50
N ALA A 72 43.16 -30.60 -26.89
CA ALA A 72 43.93 -31.69 -26.31
C ALA A 72 44.51 -31.33 -24.92
N ALA A 73 44.95 -30.08 -24.71
CA ALA A 73 45.43 -29.58 -23.42
C ALA A 73 44.32 -29.55 -22.34
N LEU A 74 43.09 -29.21 -22.75
CA LEU A 74 41.88 -29.31 -21.93
C LEU A 74 41.62 -30.69 -21.33
N ILE A 75 41.85 -31.71 -22.14
CA ILE A 75 41.64 -33.12 -21.78
C ILE A 75 42.55 -33.49 -20.61
N LYS A 76 43.75 -32.88 -20.53
CA LYS A 76 44.74 -33.10 -19.49
C LYS A 76 44.46 -32.34 -18.19
N GLU A 77 44.06 -31.07 -18.24
CA GLU A 77 43.80 -30.28 -17.02
C GLU A 77 42.49 -30.67 -16.30
N GLY A 78 41.50 -31.21 -17.01
CA GLY A 78 40.21 -31.58 -16.43
C GLY A 78 40.07 -33.03 -15.93
N GLY A 79 40.99 -33.94 -16.28
CA GLY A 79 40.88 -35.36 -15.92
C GLY A 79 39.71 -36.11 -16.59
N TYR A 80 39.22 -35.63 -17.73
CA TYR A 80 38.02 -36.15 -18.41
C TYR A 80 38.36 -36.83 -19.74
N LYS A 81 37.79 -38.02 -19.96
CA LYS A 81 37.84 -38.74 -21.24
C LYS A 81 36.52 -38.54 -21.99
N PHE A 82 36.51 -37.65 -22.97
CA PHE A 82 35.34 -37.49 -23.83
C PHE A 82 35.22 -38.63 -24.84
N SER A 83 33.98 -39.03 -25.13
CA SER A 83 33.69 -39.78 -26.35
C SER A 83 33.87 -38.88 -27.58
N VAL A 84 34.11 -39.49 -28.74
CA VAL A 84 34.19 -38.75 -30.01
C VAL A 84 32.95 -37.89 -30.25
N ASP A 85 31.77 -38.42 -29.94
CA ASP A 85 30.51 -37.68 -30.10
C ASP A 85 30.47 -36.43 -29.21
N GLN A 86 31.01 -36.50 -28.00
CA GLN A 86 31.11 -35.36 -27.10
C GLN A 86 32.15 -34.33 -27.58
N LEU A 87 33.30 -34.77 -28.10
CA LEU A 87 34.30 -33.88 -28.71
C LEU A 87 33.66 -33.12 -29.89
N ILE A 88 33.00 -33.84 -30.80
CA ILE A 88 32.29 -33.26 -31.95
C ILE A 88 31.22 -32.27 -31.47
N GLN A 89 30.48 -32.60 -30.41
CA GLN A 89 29.45 -31.73 -29.86
C GLN A 89 30.02 -30.41 -29.33
N THR A 90 31.09 -30.45 -28.53
CA THR A 90 31.70 -29.20 -28.02
C THR A 90 32.18 -28.29 -29.14
N GLN A 91 32.82 -28.85 -30.17
CA GLN A 91 33.30 -28.08 -31.31
C GLN A 91 32.15 -27.50 -32.12
N ARG A 92 31.11 -28.30 -32.39
CA ARG A 92 29.91 -27.86 -33.09
C ARG A 92 29.26 -26.65 -32.42
N TYR A 93 29.26 -26.62 -31.08
CA TYR A 93 28.74 -25.51 -30.28
C TYR A 93 29.80 -24.47 -29.89
N LYS A 94 31.04 -24.60 -30.40
CA LYS A 94 32.17 -23.69 -30.14
C LYS A 94 32.40 -23.47 -28.63
N ILE A 95 32.30 -24.52 -27.84
CA ILE A 95 32.57 -24.50 -26.40
C ILE A 95 34.08 -24.48 -26.23
N ARG A 96 34.60 -23.40 -25.61
CA ARG A 96 36.02 -23.26 -25.36
C ARG A 96 36.47 -24.03 -24.13
N ALA A 97 37.78 -24.17 -24.04
CA ALA A 97 38.51 -24.81 -22.97
C ALA A 97 38.19 -24.31 -21.56
N ASP A 98 38.55 -23.05 -21.35
CA ASP A 98 38.31 -22.27 -20.16
C ASP A 98 36.85 -22.37 -19.72
N GLU A 99 35.92 -22.20 -20.66
CA GLU A 99 34.49 -22.22 -20.41
C GLU A 99 33.99 -23.61 -19.97
N PHE A 100 34.48 -24.68 -20.57
CA PHE A 100 34.15 -26.05 -20.15
C PHE A 100 34.58 -26.29 -18.70
N VAL A 101 35.83 -25.98 -18.36
CA VAL A 101 36.37 -26.15 -17.00
C VAL A 101 35.56 -25.32 -16.00
N MET A 102 35.22 -24.08 -16.36
CA MET A 102 34.38 -23.21 -15.53
C MET A 102 33.02 -23.84 -15.24
N PHE A 103 32.27 -24.23 -16.27
CA PHE A 103 30.95 -24.85 -16.08
C PHE A 103 31.03 -26.17 -15.29
N ARG A 104 32.05 -27.01 -15.52
CA ARG A 104 32.25 -28.26 -14.78
C ARG A 104 32.50 -28.03 -13.30
N ASN A 105 33.38 -27.08 -12.98
CA ASN A 105 33.69 -26.75 -11.58
C ASN A 105 32.45 -26.26 -10.82
N ASP A 106 31.51 -25.64 -11.54
CA ASP A 106 30.23 -25.18 -10.99
C ASP A 106 29.14 -26.28 -10.99
N GLY A 107 29.50 -27.51 -11.40
CA GLY A 107 28.65 -28.71 -11.37
C GLY A 107 27.76 -28.90 -12.59
N TYR A 108 27.98 -28.17 -13.69
CA TYR A 108 27.21 -28.34 -14.92
C TYR A 108 27.75 -29.48 -15.80
N GLU A 109 26.88 -30.08 -16.60
CA GLU A 109 27.24 -31.13 -17.55
C GLU A 109 27.46 -30.58 -18.96
N LEU A 110 28.02 -31.40 -19.86
CA LEU A 110 28.20 -31.00 -21.27
C LEU A 110 26.88 -30.58 -21.93
N LYS A 111 25.77 -31.26 -21.60
CA LYS A 111 24.45 -30.91 -22.12
C LYS A 111 24.04 -29.50 -21.71
N ASP A 112 24.33 -29.11 -20.48
CA ASP A 112 24.05 -27.76 -19.97
C ASP A 112 24.89 -26.72 -20.73
N MET A 113 26.17 -26.99 -20.99
CA MET A 113 27.03 -26.07 -21.74
C MET A 113 26.56 -25.89 -23.20
N VAL A 114 26.07 -26.97 -23.81
CA VAL A 114 25.45 -26.92 -25.14
C VAL A 114 24.19 -26.06 -25.13
N ASP A 115 23.33 -26.25 -24.12
CA ASP A 115 22.17 -25.39 -23.92
C ASP A 115 22.62 -23.94 -23.66
N ALA A 116 23.71 -23.72 -22.92
CA ALA A 116 24.20 -22.39 -22.58
C ALA A 116 24.68 -21.66 -23.83
N LYS A 117 25.38 -22.35 -24.74
CA LYS A 117 25.72 -21.83 -26.07
C LYS A 117 24.49 -21.52 -26.91
N LYS A 118 23.51 -22.41 -26.93
CA LYS A 118 22.26 -22.23 -27.68
C LYS A 118 21.47 -21.00 -27.20
N TYR A 119 21.47 -20.77 -25.89
CA TYR A 119 20.71 -19.70 -25.23
C TYR A 119 21.56 -18.45 -24.93
N ASN A 120 22.82 -18.43 -25.35
CA ASN A 120 23.78 -17.35 -25.11
C ASN A 120 23.92 -16.99 -23.61
N ILE A 121 24.06 -18.01 -22.76
CA ILE A 121 24.30 -17.89 -21.32
C ILE A 121 25.78 -18.11 -21.04
N SER A 122 26.42 -17.15 -20.37
CA SER A 122 27.83 -17.24 -20.02
C SER A 122 28.04 -18.08 -18.75
N ALA A 123 29.21 -18.72 -18.65
CA ALA A 123 29.62 -19.42 -17.43
C ALA A 123 29.64 -18.48 -16.21
N ALA A 124 30.11 -17.25 -16.38
CA ALA A 124 30.12 -16.24 -15.31
C ALA A 124 28.71 -15.91 -14.80
N TYR A 125 27.73 -15.78 -15.70
CA TYR A 125 26.35 -15.55 -15.30
C TYR A 125 25.77 -16.74 -14.54
N ALA A 126 25.94 -17.97 -15.03
CA ALA A 126 25.49 -19.17 -14.33
C ALA A 126 26.14 -19.32 -12.94
N ARG A 127 27.46 -19.09 -12.86
CA ARG A 127 28.22 -19.09 -11.60
C ARG A 127 27.69 -18.08 -10.60
N SER A 128 27.35 -16.87 -11.03
CA SER A 128 26.85 -15.83 -10.12
C SER A 128 25.61 -16.27 -9.32
N PHE A 129 24.75 -17.10 -9.91
CA PHE A 129 23.59 -17.67 -9.22
C PHE A 129 24.00 -18.74 -8.21
N LYS A 130 24.95 -19.62 -8.56
CA LYS A 130 25.49 -20.64 -7.65
C LYS A 130 26.14 -20.00 -6.42
N GLU A 131 26.96 -18.98 -6.63
CA GLU A 131 27.60 -18.20 -5.56
C GLU A 131 26.56 -17.51 -4.65
N ALA A 132 25.44 -17.05 -5.22
CA ALA A 132 24.32 -16.52 -4.46
C ALA A 132 23.45 -17.60 -3.78
N GLY A 133 23.75 -18.88 -3.96
CA GLY A 133 23.05 -20.02 -3.36
C GLY A 133 21.91 -20.62 -4.19
N TYR A 134 21.79 -20.26 -5.47
CA TYR A 134 20.77 -20.76 -6.38
C TYR A 134 21.31 -21.83 -7.33
N ASN A 135 20.55 -22.91 -7.52
CA ASN A 135 20.94 -24.03 -8.38
C ASN A 135 20.03 -24.15 -9.61
N PHE A 136 19.98 -23.09 -10.43
CA PHE A 136 19.14 -23.06 -11.62
C PHE A 136 19.75 -23.82 -12.80
N SER A 137 18.88 -24.49 -13.55
CA SER A 137 19.21 -25.05 -14.86
C SER A 137 19.49 -23.94 -15.88
N ILE A 138 20.19 -24.27 -16.97
CA ILE A 138 20.49 -23.30 -18.03
C ILE A 138 19.23 -22.75 -18.71
N LYS A 139 18.16 -23.54 -18.79
CA LYS A 139 16.87 -23.09 -19.35
C LYS A 139 16.17 -22.08 -18.44
N GLU A 140 16.26 -22.26 -17.14
CA GLU A 140 15.77 -21.29 -16.15
C GLU A 140 16.61 -20.01 -16.21
N LEU A 141 17.95 -20.13 -16.22
CA LEU A 141 18.86 -19.00 -16.37
C LEU A 141 18.61 -18.23 -17.67
N TYR A 142 18.28 -18.91 -18.76
CA TYR A 142 17.85 -18.26 -20.01
C TYR A 142 16.57 -17.44 -19.82
N SER A 143 15.56 -17.99 -19.15
CA SER A 143 14.33 -17.27 -18.84
C SER A 143 14.58 -16.05 -17.95
N ILE A 144 15.46 -16.18 -16.94
CA ILE A 144 15.84 -15.09 -16.04
C ILE A 144 16.60 -13.99 -16.82
N ASN A 145 17.60 -14.38 -17.62
CA ASN A 145 18.43 -13.46 -18.40
C ASN A 145 17.61 -12.71 -19.46
N ARG A 146 16.63 -13.37 -20.09
CA ARG A 146 15.70 -12.73 -21.05
C ARG A 146 14.89 -11.61 -20.40
N ASN A 147 14.59 -11.74 -19.10
CA ASN A 147 13.93 -10.71 -18.30
C ASN A 147 14.91 -9.71 -17.66
N LYS A 148 16.21 -9.80 -17.99
CA LYS A 148 17.29 -8.94 -17.52
C LYS A 148 17.46 -8.93 -16.00
N LEU A 149 17.13 -10.05 -15.36
CA LEU A 149 17.35 -10.25 -13.93
C LEU A 149 18.74 -10.88 -13.70
N THR A 150 19.30 -10.64 -12.53
CA THR A 150 20.63 -11.09 -12.12
C THR A 150 20.57 -11.78 -10.75
N ALA A 151 21.63 -12.49 -10.37
CA ALA A 151 21.72 -13.09 -9.04
C ALA A 151 21.61 -12.05 -7.91
N ALA A 152 22.09 -10.82 -8.15
CA ALA A 152 21.96 -9.71 -7.22
C ALA A 152 20.51 -9.28 -6.99
N ASP A 153 19.65 -9.34 -8.02
CA ASP A 153 18.22 -9.02 -7.86
C ASP A 153 17.53 -10.02 -6.94
N PHE A 154 17.82 -11.32 -7.09
CA PHE A 154 17.29 -12.37 -6.21
C PHE A 154 17.81 -12.22 -4.78
N ALA A 155 19.12 -12.00 -4.63
CA ALA A 155 19.73 -11.77 -3.32
C ALA A 155 19.13 -10.54 -2.63
N ALA A 156 18.91 -9.44 -3.35
CA ALA A 156 18.31 -8.24 -2.79
C ALA A 156 16.90 -8.49 -2.24
N PHE A 157 16.06 -9.27 -2.94
CA PHE A 157 14.75 -9.67 -2.42
C PHE A 157 14.87 -10.55 -1.18
N ARG A 158 15.78 -11.53 -1.19
CA ARG A 158 16.04 -12.38 -0.03
C ARG A 158 16.48 -11.57 1.20
N ASP A 159 17.37 -10.60 1.00
CA ASP A 159 17.84 -9.68 2.05
C ASP A 159 16.71 -8.77 2.59
N ALA A 160 15.74 -8.42 1.73
CA ALA A 160 14.53 -7.70 2.12
C ALA A 160 13.48 -8.59 2.84
N GLY A 161 13.76 -9.89 3.02
CA GLY A 161 12.87 -10.86 3.66
C GLY A 161 11.97 -11.64 2.71
N TYR A 162 12.25 -11.61 1.40
CA TYR A 162 11.43 -12.23 0.36
C TYR A 162 12.22 -13.31 -0.40
N ASP A 163 11.97 -14.58 -0.09
CA ASP A 163 12.49 -15.69 -0.89
C ASP A 163 11.55 -15.98 -2.06
N LEU A 164 11.81 -15.36 -3.21
CA LEU A 164 10.93 -15.39 -4.38
C LEU A 164 11.31 -16.50 -5.36
N SER A 165 10.29 -17.17 -5.88
CA SER A 165 10.42 -18.05 -7.05
C SER A 165 10.76 -17.24 -8.31
N ILE A 166 11.25 -17.91 -9.37
CA ILE A 166 11.50 -17.25 -10.68
C ILE A 166 10.22 -16.58 -11.21
N GLU A 167 9.08 -17.25 -11.08
CA GLU A 167 7.79 -16.70 -11.51
C GLU A 167 7.39 -15.48 -10.69
N ASP A 168 7.61 -15.51 -9.37
CA ASP A 168 7.36 -14.39 -8.49
C ASP A 168 8.30 -13.21 -8.74
N MET A 169 9.56 -13.46 -9.10
CA MET A 169 10.48 -12.41 -9.56
C MET A 169 9.96 -11.73 -10.81
N PHE A 170 9.43 -12.48 -11.78
CA PHE A 170 8.80 -11.91 -12.98
C PHE A 170 7.53 -11.12 -12.66
N ARG A 171 6.70 -11.61 -11.72
CA ARG A 171 5.54 -10.87 -11.23
C ARG A 171 5.96 -9.58 -10.55
N ALA A 172 6.93 -9.61 -9.65
CA ALA A 172 7.47 -8.43 -8.99
C ALA A 172 7.93 -7.39 -10.01
N GLN A 173 8.72 -7.80 -11.02
CA GLN A 173 9.16 -6.93 -12.11
C GLN A 173 7.99 -6.34 -12.91
N GLY A 174 7.00 -7.16 -13.28
CA GLY A 174 5.80 -6.74 -14.01
C GLY A 174 4.98 -5.68 -13.27
N TYR A 175 4.90 -5.80 -11.94
CA TYR A 175 4.22 -4.83 -11.06
C TYR A 175 5.15 -3.74 -10.51
N LYS A 176 6.41 -3.68 -10.96
CA LYS A 176 7.43 -2.71 -10.52
C LYS A 176 7.66 -2.73 -9.00
N ILE A 177 7.52 -3.89 -8.39
CA ILE A 177 7.96 -4.16 -7.03
C ILE A 177 9.48 -4.36 -7.08
N THR A 178 10.22 -3.67 -6.22
CA THR A 178 11.67 -3.78 -6.10
C THR A 178 12.01 -4.28 -4.71
N ALA A 179 13.15 -4.95 -4.54
CA ALA A 179 13.62 -5.37 -3.23
C ALA A 179 13.66 -4.20 -2.23
N ALA A 180 14.13 -3.02 -2.69
CA ALA A 180 14.17 -1.81 -1.88
C ALA A 180 12.77 -1.37 -1.42
N ASN A 181 11.77 -1.32 -2.31
CA ASN A 181 10.43 -0.89 -1.91
C ASN A 181 9.73 -1.93 -1.03
N ALA A 182 9.93 -3.22 -1.29
CA ALA A 182 9.41 -4.31 -0.47
C ALA A 182 10.03 -4.30 0.93
N GLY A 183 11.36 -4.15 1.01
CA GLY A 183 12.11 -4.11 2.26
C GLY A 183 11.67 -2.99 3.20
N THR A 184 11.25 -1.84 2.68
CA THR A 184 10.71 -0.77 3.54
C THR A 184 9.50 -1.22 4.36
N PHE A 185 8.64 -2.10 3.82
CA PHE A 185 7.51 -2.64 4.57
C PHE A 185 7.98 -3.56 5.70
N THR A 186 8.92 -4.47 5.40
CA THR A 186 9.55 -5.33 6.42
C THR A 186 10.20 -4.52 7.54
N GLU A 187 10.95 -3.46 7.21
CA GLU A 187 11.57 -2.53 8.17
C GLU A 187 10.54 -1.78 9.03
N ALA A 188 9.37 -1.47 8.47
CA ALA A 188 8.24 -0.91 9.21
C ALA A 188 7.50 -1.96 10.07
N GLY A 189 7.94 -3.22 10.03
CA GLY A 189 7.29 -4.36 10.67
C GLY A 189 6.01 -4.80 9.95
N CYS A 190 5.75 -4.31 8.74
CA CYS A 190 4.62 -4.69 7.91
C CYS A 190 5.02 -5.87 7.01
N ASN A 191 4.90 -7.10 7.52
CA ASN A 191 5.34 -8.31 6.82
C ASN A 191 4.29 -8.78 5.79
N TYR A 192 4.18 -8.05 4.67
CA TYR A 192 3.29 -8.38 3.56
C TYR A 192 3.91 -9.40 2.60
N SER A 193 3.12 -10.33 2.07
CA SER A 193 3.57 -11.23 1.00
C SER A 193 3.76 -10.47 -0.33
N LEU A 194 4.42 -11.08 -1.32
CA LEU A 194 4.52 -10.46 -2.66
C LEU A 194 3.13 -10.18 -3.27
N SER A 195 2.17 -11.10 -3.11
CA SER A 195 0.81 -10.92 -3.62
C SER A 195 0.10 -9.74 -2.96
N ASP A 196 0.38 -9.48 -1.68
CA ASP A 196 -0.12 -8.31 -0.95
C ASP A 196 0.51 -7.02 -1.48
N LEU A 197 1.83 -7.01 -1.66
CA LEU A 197 2.55 -5.86 -2.22
C LEU A 197 2.07 -5.53 -3.64
N ILE A 198 1.83 -6.54 -4.46
CA ILE A 198 1.22 -6.38 -5.80
C ILE A 198 -0.18 -5.77 -5.69
N SER A 199 -0.99 -6.25 -4.73
CA SER A 199 -2.33 -5.73 -4.49
C SER A 199 -2.32 -4.27 -4.02
N LEU A 200 -1.32 -3.90 -3.21
CA LEU A 200 -1.06 -2.54 -2.73
C LEU A 200 -0.37 -1.65 -3.76
N SER A 201 0.30 -2.20 -4.77
CA SER A 201 1.00 -1.43 -5.81
C SER A 201 0.17 -1.18 -7.07
N GLY A 202 -0.99 -1.84 -7.19
CA GLY A 202 -1.83 -1.85 -8.39
C GLY A 202 -2.36 -0.47 -8.85
N LYS A 203 -3.69 -0.32 -8.99
CA LYS A 203 -4.25 0.97 -9.47
C LYS A 203 -3.89 2.10 -8.50
N LYS A 204 -3.72 3.33 -9.03
CA LYS A 204 -3.39 4.53 -8.22
C LYS A 204 -4.30 4.73 -7.00
N ILE A 205 -5.57 4.33 -7.10
CA ILE A 205 -6.58 4.41 -6.02
C ILE A 205 -6.37 3.39 -4.89
N TYR A 206 -5.56 2.36 -5.11
CA TYR A 206 -5.22 1.31 -4.14
C TYR A 206 -3.77 1.43 -3.66
N ARG A 207 -3.01 2.38 -4.22
CA ARG A 207 -1.60 2.57 -3.89
C ARG A 207 -1.43 3.02 -2.45
N VAL A 208 -0.81 2.20 -1.62
CA VAL A 208 -0.49 2.53 -0.23
C VAL A 208 1.02 2.68 -0.09
N ASP A 209 1.45 3.83 0.45
CA ASP A 209 2.85 4.10 0.75
C ASP A 209 3.22 3.44 2.10
N VAL A 210 4.42 2.89 2.20
CA VAL A 210 4.96 2.31 3.45
C VAL A 210 4.88 3.29 4.63
N LYS A 211 5.10 4.59 4.41
CA LYS A 211 4.97 5.62 5.45
C LYS A 211 3.59 5.62 6.07
N TYR A 212 2.58 5.36 5.24
CA TYR A 212 1.19 5.28 5.67
C TYR A 212 0.92 4.02 6.49
N ALA A 213 1.34 2.85 5.98
CA ALA A 213 1.21 1.57 6.68
C ALA A 213 1.92 1.59 8.05
N LYS A 214 3.14 2.14 8.09
CA LYS A 214 3.92 2.34 9.33
C LYS A 214 3.17 3.19 10.35
N MET A 215 2.66 4.35 9.94
CA MET A 215 1.93 5.24 10.85
C MET A 215 0.69 4.57 11.44
N ILE A 216 -0.07 3.82 10.64
CA ILE A 216 -1.23 3.09 11.12
C ILE A 216 -0.83 2.03 12.15
N LYS A 217 0.26 1.31 11.88
CA LYS A 217 0.79 0.30 12.80
C LYS A 217 1.26 0.92 14.12
N GLU A 218 2.00 2.03 14.06
CA GLU A 218 2.43 2.80 15.24
C GLU A 218 1.25 3.37 16.03
N ALA A 219 0.13 3.65 15.36
CA ALA A 219 -1.13 4.03 15.99
C ALA A 219 -1.86 2.84 16.65
N GLY A 220 -1.32 1.63 16.59
CA GLY A 220 -1.88 0.43 17.22
C GLY A 220 -2.92 -0.32 16.39
N TYR A 221 -3.00 -0.06 15.08
CA TYR A 221 -3.87 -0.81 14.18
C TYR A 221 -3.06 -1.74 13.28
N GLU A 222 -3.46 -3.01 13.26
CA GLU A 222 -3.03 -3.96 12.24
C GLU A 222 -4.13 -4.08 11.19
N LEU A 223 -3.94 -3.43 10.05
CA LEU A 223 -4.91 -3.46 8.96
C LEU A 223 -4.58 -4.57 7.96
N SER A 224 -5.62 -5.23 7.49
CA SER A 224 -5.57 -6.07 6.30
C SER A 224 -5.24 -5.27 5.04
N VAL A 225 -4.81 -5.97 3.99
CA VAL A 225 -4.55 -5.38 2.67
C VAL A 225 -5.80 -4.69 2.10
N GLU A 226 -6.97 -5.29 2.30
CA GLU A 226 -8.28 -4.79 1.86
C GLU A 226 -8.64 -3.47 2.57
N GLU A 227 -8.38 -3.39 3.87
CA GLU A 227 -8.58 -2.18 4.65
C GLU A 227 -7.62 -1.06 4.23
N LEU A 228 -6.35 -1.39 4.00
CA LEU A 228 -5.36 -0.45 3.48
C LEU A 228 -5.76 0.10 2.09
N LYS A 229 -6.25 -0.76 1.20
CA LYS A 229 -6.75 -0.34 -0.12
C LYS A 229 -7.94 0.61 0.01
N SER A 230 -8.84 0.34 0.97
CA SER A 230 -10.01 1.17 1.23
C SER A 230 -9.60 2.57 1.68
N ILE A 231 -8.52 2.72 2.45
CA ILE A 231 -8.06 4.04 2.90
C ILE A 231 -7.72 4.96 1.71
N ASN A 232 -6.92 4.49 0.77
CA ASN A 232 -6.56 5.31 -0.38
C ASN A 232 -7.77 5.57 -1.30
N GLN A 233 -8.69 4.62 -1.41
CA GLN A 233 -9.96 4.81 -2.12
C GLN A 233 -10.78 5.97 -1.53
N TYR A 234 -10.86 6.07 -0.21
CA TYR A 234 -11.56 7.16 0.49
C TYR A 234 -10.68 8.40 0.72
N LYS A 235 -9.43 8.40 0.22
CA LYS A 235 -8.44 9.48 0.39
C LYS A 235 -8.31 9.94 1.85
N LEU A 236 -8.30 8.98 2.77
CA LEU A 236 -8.12 9.26 4.19
C LEU A 236 -6.63 9.49 4.46
N THR A 237 -6.29 10.72 4.87
CA THR A 237 -4.88 11.11 5.12
C THR A 237 -4.38 10.62 6.49
N PRO A 238 -3.05 10.53 6.68
CA PRO A 238 -2.41 10.28 7.98
C PRO A 238 -3.04 11.01 9.16
N LYS A 239 -3.17 12.32 8.96
CA LYS A 239 -3.66 13.24 9.97
C LYS A 239 -5.13 12.98 10.27
N GLU A 240 -5.97 12.86 9.24
CA GLU A 240 -7.40 12.59 9.43
C GLU A 240 -7.64 11.25 10.14
N PHE A 241 -6.91 10.20 9.76
CA PHE A 241 -6.98 8.90 10.42
C PHE A 241 -6.69 9.02 11.92
N SER A 242 -5.57 9.64 12.29
CA SER A 242 -5.22 9.86 13.70
C SER A 242 -6.24 10.73 14.43
N THR A 243 -6.77 11.77 13.78
CA THR A 243 -7.81 12.64 14.35
C THR A 243 -9.10 11.87 14.64
N TYR A 244 -9.60 11.06 13.70
CA TYR A 244 -10.79 10.23 13.94
C TYR A 244 -10.54 9.15 14.99
N GLN A 245 -9.38 8.50 14.98
CA GLN A 245 -9.02 7.50 15.98
C GLN A 245 -9.08 8.09 17.38
N LYS A 246 -8.43 9.25 17.58
CA LYS A 246 -8.43 9.95 18.88
C LYS A 246 -9.84 10.36 19.31
N ALA A 247 -10.71 10.66 18.36
CA ALA A 247 -12.12 10.92 18.60
C ALA A 247 -12.96 9.64 18.85
N GLY A 248 -12.34 8.45 18.82
CA GLY A 248 -12.96 7.18 19.15
C GLY A 248 -13.76 6.52 18.02
N TYR A 249 -13.53 6.91 16.76
CA TYR A 249 -14.20 6.31 15.60
C TYR A 249 -13.50 5.03 15.15
N SER A 250 -14.30 4.03 14.75
CA SER A 250 -13.79 2.84 14.07
C SER A 250 -13.36 3.15 12.65
N LEU A 251 -12.50 2.31 12.03
CA LEU A 251 -12.11 2.48 10.63
C LEU A 251 -13.32 2.52 9.68
N SER A 252 -14.33 1.68 9.93
CA SER A 252 -15.59 1.70 9.16
C SER A 252 -16.28 3.06 9.23
N ASP A 253 -16.30 3.69 10.40
CA ASP A 253 -16.90 5.00 10.59
C ASP A 253 -16.07 6.11 9.93
N MET A 254 -14.75 6.00 9.92
CA MET A 254 -13.89 6.95 9.17
C MET A 254 -14.23 6.94 7.68
N PHE A 255 -14.45 5.77 7.08
CA PHE A 255 -14.85 5.65 5.68
C PHE A 255 -16.23 6.26 5.42
N LYS A 256 -17.21 5.97 6.30
CA LYS A 256 -18.54 6.60 6.22
C LYS A 256 -18.44 8.12 6.35
N ALA A 257 -17.61 8.63 7.26
CA ALA A 257 -17.42 10.06 7.47
C ALA A 257 -16.81 10.73 6.23
N LYS A 258 -15.78 10.12 5.62
CA LYS A 258 -15.19 10.60 4.36
C LYS A 258 -16.21 10.58 3.21
N ALA A 259 -17.01 9.52 3.09
CA ALA A 259 -18.07 9.43 2.08
C ALA A 259 -19.14 10.51 2.26
N ALA A 260 -19.53 10.79 3.51
CA ALA A 260 -20.46 11.85 3.89
C ALA A 260 -19.81 13.25 3.96
N LYS A 261 -18.52 13.38 3.60
CA LYS A 261 -17.73 14.64 3.66
C LYS A 261 -17.69 15.30 5.03
N ILE A 262 -17.83 14.53 6.10
CA ILE A 262 -17.68 15.00 7.48
C ILE A 262 -16.20 15.16 7.78
N LYS A 263 -15.76 16.31 8.30
CA LYS A 263 -14.35 16.57 8.59
C LYS A 263 -13.92 15.91 9.90
N ALA A 264 -12.70 15.38 9.94
CA ALA A 264 -12.16 14.76 11.16
C ALA A 264 -12.12 15.73 12.36
N GLU A 265 -11.75 17.00 12.12
CA GLU A 265 -11.74 18.04 13.17
C GLU A 265 -13.15 18.36 13.71
N PHE A 266 -14.16 18.26 12.85
CA PHE A 266 -15.56 18.43 13.27
C PHE A 266 -16.01 17.28 14.16
N SER A 267 -15.67 16.03 13.81
CA SER A 267 -15.92 14.88 14.68
C SER A 267 -15.16 14.98 16.00
N LYS A 268 -13.90 15.43 15.97
CA LYS A 268 -13.06 15.61 17.16
C LYS A 268 -13.59 16.69 18.09
N SER A 269 -14.12 17.82 17.58
CA SER A 269 -14.64 18.88 18.45
C SER A 269 -15.80 18.42 19.33
N PHE A 270 -16.66 17.52 18.83
CA PHE A 270 -17.71 16.90 19.64
C PHE A 270 -17.15 15.94 20.68
N HIS A 271 -16.17 15.12 20.30
CA HIS A 271 -15.48 14.22 21.23
C HIS A 271 -14.83 15.01 22.38
N ASP A 272 -14.08 16.07 22.05
CA ASP A 272 -13.43 16.95 23.03
C ASP A 272 -14.44 17.64 23.96
N ALA A 273 -15.65 17.93 23.46
CA ALA A 273 -16.76 18.48 24.25
C ALA A 273 -17.53 17.42 25.10
N GLY A 274 -17.11 16.15 25.04
CA GLY A 274 -17.71 15.04 25.78
C GLY A 274 -18.91 14.37 25.09
N TYR A 275 -19.13 14.64 23.80
CA TYR A 275 -20.19 14.02 23.00
C TYR A 275 -19.63 12.90 22.12
N LYS A 276 -20.35 11.77 22.05
CA LYS A 276 -20.01 10.66 21.16
C LYS A 276 -21.13 10.43 20.15
N PHE A 277 -21.04 11.11 19.01
CA PHE A 277 -22.00 10.97 17.93
C PHE A 277 -21.55 9.97 16.87
N THR A 278 -22.50 9.20 16.36
CA THR A 278 -22.31 8.40 15.14
C THR A 278 -22.11 9.29 13.92
N VAL A 279 -21.57 8.74 12.83
CA VAL A 279 -21.39 9.49 11.57
C VAL A 279 -22.71 10.04 11.03
N LYS A 280 -23.80 9.29 11.16
CA LYS A 280 -25.14 9.69 10.70
C LYS A 280 -25.69 10.89 11.50
N GLU A 281 -25.42 10.90 12.80
CA GLU A 281 -25.76 12.03 13.66
C GLU A 281 -24.93 13.25 13.31
N LEU A 282 -23.61 13.09 13.13
CA LEU A 282 -22.74 14.19 12.68
C LEU A 282 -23.14 14.75 11.32
N GLU A 283 -23.59 13.91 10.38
CA GLU A 283 -24.13 14.36 9.10
C GLU A 283 -25.37 15.24 9.29
N THR A 284 -26.25 14.82 10.20
CA THR A 284 -27.46 15.58 10.53
C THR A 284 -27.11 16.92 11.19
N ILE A 285 -26.20 16.91 12.18
CA ILE A 285 -25.71 18.10 12.87
C ILE A 285 -25.05 19.07 11.87
N ASN A 286 -24.16 18.58 11.01
CA ASN A 286 -23.47 19.37 9.99
C ASN A 286 -24.44 19.96 8.95
N ARG A 287 -25.52 19.25 8.60
CA ARG A 287 -26.57 19.75 7.69
C ARG A 287 -27.31 20.96 8.23
N TYR A 288 -27.41 21.10 9.56
CA TYR A 288 -28.09 22.19 10.23
C TYR A 288 -27.11 23.24 10.82
N ASP A 289 -25.84 23.21 10.39
CA ASP A 289 -24.80 24.14 10.84
C ASP A 289 -24.69 24.25 12.36
N LEU A 290 -24.85 23.11 13.04
CA LEU A 290 -24.65 22.98 14.47
C LEU A 290 -23.20 22.62 14.78
N THR A 291 -22.66 23.19 15.85
CA THR A 291 -21.28 23.04 16.31
C THR A 291 -21.24 22.46 17.72
N ALA A 292 -20.10 21.92 18.14
CA ALA A 292 -19.90 21.48 19.51
C ALA A 292 -20.13 22.62 20.52
N ALA A 293 -19.82 23.87 20.15
CA ALA A 293 -20.04 25.05 20.97
C ALA A 293 -21.53 25.31 21.22
N ASP A 294 -22.41 25.09 20.23
CA ASP A 294 -23.86 25.23 20.42
C ASP A 294 -24.35 24.25 21.50
N PHE A 295 -23.94 22.99 21.45
CA PHE A 295 -24.32 21.97 22.44
C PHE A 295 -23.77 22.30 23.83
N VAL A 296 -22.50 22.71 23.92
CA VAL A 296 -21.87 23.12 25.18
C VAL A 296 -22.60 24.32 25.79
N ALA A 297 -22.96 25.34 24.99
CA ALA A 297 -23.63 26.53 25.49
C ALA A 297 -25.00 26.21 26.10
N PHE A 298 -25.79 25.33 25.47
CA PHE A 298 -27.05 24.88 26.08
C PHE A 298 -26.81 24.04 27.34
N ARG A 299 -25.82 23.14 27.34
CA ARG A 299 -25.46 22.36 28.54
C ARG A 299 -25.06 23.25 29.71
N GLU A 300 -24.27 24.30 29.46
CA GLU A 300 -23.88 25.30 30.46
C GLU A 300 -25.06 26.16 30.93
N ALA A 301 -26.02 26.45 30.05
CA ALA A 301 -27.32 27.02 30.42
C ALA A 301 -28.21 26.06 31.24
N GLY A 302 -27.74 24.85 31.51
CA GLY A 302 -28.43 23.80 32.25
C GLY A 302 -29.34 22.92 31.39
N TYR A 303 -29.35 23.08 30.07
CA TYR A 303 -30.20 22.35 29.13
C TYR A 303 -29.48 21.17 28.49
N ASP A 304 -30.04 19.96 28.61
CA ASP A 304 -29.53 18.75 27.96
C ASP A 304 -30.41 18.39 26.76
N PHE A 305 -30.30 19.19 25.70
CA PHE A 305 -31.08 18.99 24.48
C PHE A 305 -30.52 17.86 23.64
N PHE A 306 -31.41 16.97 23.15
CA PHE A 306 -31.02 16.02 22.12
C PHE A 306 -30.91 16.70 20.74
N ILE A 307 -30.31 16.02 19.75
CA ILE A 307 -30.03 16.60 18.42
C ILE A 307 -31.27 17.24 17.78
N GLY A 308 -32.45 16.62 17.91
CA GLY A 308 -33.70 17.15 17.37
C GLY A 308 -34.11 18.48 18.00
N GLU A 309 -33.98 18.60 19.32
CA GLU A 309 -34.21 19.86 20.05
C GLU A 309 -33.19 20.92 19.68
N MET A 310 -31.92 20.56 19.52
CA MET A 310 -30.87 21.49 19.05
C MET A 310 -31.21 22.04 17.65
N ILE A 311 -31.72 21.20 16.76
CA ILE A 311 -32.15 21.61 15.41
C ILE A 311 -33.37 22.54 15.51
N GLU A 312 -34.34 22.22 16.35
CA GLU A 312 -35.55 23.03 16.52
C GLU A 312 -35.21 24.39 17.15
N ALA A 313 -34.33 24.43 18.16
CA ALA A 313 -33.80 25.67 18.74
C ALA A 313 -33.13 26.54 17.67
N LYS A 314 -32.23 25.96 16.86
CA LYS A 314 -31.52 26.65 15.77
C LYS A 314 -32.48 27.21 14.72
N LYS A 315 -33.47 26.42 14.29
CA LYS A 315 -34.47 26.84 13.28
C LYS A 315 -35.32 28.01 13.76
N ASN A 316 -35.64 28.07 15.05
CA ASN A 316 -36.46 29.11 15.66
C ASN A 316 -35.62 30.24 16.30
N GLY A 317 -34.30 30.26 16.06
CA GLY A 317 -33.41 31.32 16.54
C GLY A 317 -33.25 31.39 18.05
N VAL A 318 -33.57 30.31 18.79
CA VAL A 318 -33.39 30.25 20.24
C VAL A 318 -31.89 30.15 20.55
N GLN A 319 -31.36 31.14 21.26
CA GLN A 319 -29.96 31.20 21.68
C GLN A 319 -29.79 30.60 23.09
N ALA A 320 -28.63 30.02 23.36
CA ALA A 320 -28.31 29.47 24.68
C ALA A 320 -28.28 30.55 25.77
N ASP A 321 -27.77 31.75 25.47
CA ASP A 321 -27.77 32.89 26.40
C ASP A 321 -29.18 33.27 26.86
N HIS A 322 -30.12 33.30 25.92
CA HIS A 322 -31.53 33.58 26.22
C HIS A 322 -32.10 32.55 27.20
N ALA A 323 -31.81 31.27 27.01
CA ALA A 323 -32.24 30.20 27.89
C ALA A 323 -31.53 30.24 29.25
N ARG A 324 -30.21 30.53 29.27
CA ARG A 324 -29.38 30.67 30.47
C ARG A 324 -29.92 31.75 31.39
N ASP A 325 -30.13 32.94 30.87
CA ASP A 325 -30.53 34.11 31.66
C ASP A 325 -31.89 33.90 32.35
N PHE A 326 -32.81 33.19 31.68
CA PHE A 326 -34.06 32.73 32.29
C PHE A 326 -33.82 31.68 33.40
N ALA A 327 -32.98 30.68 33.13
CA ALA A 327 -32.64 29.65 34.10
C ALA A 327 -31.95 30.21 35.36
N GLU A 328 -31.02 31.17 35.22
CA GLU A 328 -30.34 31.87 36.31
C GLU A 328 -31.31 32.71 37.16
N ALA A 329 -32.38 33.21 36.55
CA ALA A 329 -33.46 33.88 37.25
C ALA A 329 -34.44 32.92 37.97
N GLY A 330 -34.20 31.60 37.91
CA GLY A 330 -35.06 30.57 38.47
C GLY A 330 -36.25 30.18 37.59
N LEU A 331 -36.28 30.63 36.33
CA LEU A 331 -37.36 30.39 35.38
C LEU A 331 -36.91 29.43 34.28
N ARG A 332 -36.89 28.13 34.59
CA ARG A 332 -36.43 27.12 33.63
C ARG A 332 -37.57 26.66 32.70
N TYR A 333 -37.63 27.27 31.53
CA TYR A 333 -38.59 26.96 30.46
C TYR A 333 -38.19 25.73 29.65
N ARG A 334 -39.14 24.98 29.09
CA ARG A 334 -38.84 23.92 28.11
C ARG A 334 -38.57 24.54 26.73
N LEU A 335 -38.02 23.79 25.78
CA LEU A 335 -37.69 24.31 24.45
C LEU A 335 -38.88 25.00 23.76
N ARG A 336 -40.06 24.38 23.79
CA ARG A 336 -41.27 24.97 23.19
C ARG A 336 -41.59 26.36 23.76
N ASP A 337 -41.46 26.50 25.08
CA ASP A 337 -41.71 27.77 25.76
C ASP A 337 -40.65 28.82 25.41
N LEU A 338 -39.37 28.41 25.32
CA LEU A 338 -38.27 29.27 24.85
C LEU A 338 -38.47 29.73 23.41
N ILE A 339 -38.99 28.86 22.54
CA ILE A 339 -39.37 29.21 21.17
C ILE A 339 -40.44 30.29 21.19
N THR A 340 -41.54 30.06 21.92
CA THR A 340 -42.65 31.02 22.02
C THR A 340 -42.21 32.37 22.58
N LEU A 341 -41.35 32.39 23.60
CA LEU A 341 -40.76 33.61 24.15
C LEU A 341 -39.86 34.33 23.13
N SER A 342 -38.99 33.59 22.42
CA SER A 342 -38.11 34.12 21.38
C SER A 342 -38.89 34.73 20.22
N GLU A 343 -39.91 34.03 19.71
CA GLU A 343 -40.82 34.51 18.66
C GLU A 343 -41.56 35.78 19.09
N GLY A 344 -42.00 35.83 20.35
CA GLY A 344 -42.63 36.99 20.97
C GLY A 344 -41.66 38.14 21.31
N LYS A 345 -40.35 37.97 21.06
CA LYS A 345 -39.28 38.91 21.46
C LYS A 345 -39.31 39.25 22.95
N VAL A 346 -39.69 38.29 23.78
CA VAL A 346 -39.75 38.41 25.24
C VAL A 346 -38.46 37.88 25.83
N GLY A 347 -37.53 38.79 26.13
CA GLY A 347 -36.29 38.46 26.82
C GLY A 347 -36.44 38.38 28.35
N PRO A 348 -35.44 37.80 29.03
CA PRO A 348 -35.34 37.77 30.49
C PRO A 348 -35.40 39.19 31.10
N GLU A 349 -34.83 40.20 30.43
CA GLU A 349 -34.88 41.61 30.86
C GLU A 349 -36.30 42.17 30.93
N TYR A 350 -37.24 41.59 30.17
CA TYR A 350 -38.64 41.98 30.19
C TYR A 350 -39.45 41.17 31.22
N ALA A 351 -39.27 39.85 31.22
CA ALA A 351 -40.09 38.94 32.01
C ALA A 351 -39.65 38.83 33.47
N VAL A 352 -38.34 38.74 33.74
CA VAL A 352 -37.81 38.46 35.08
C VAL A 352 -38.19 39.55 36.10
N PRO A 353 -38.06 40.87 35.81
CA PRO A 353 -38.42 41.90 36.78
C PRO A 353 -39.90 41.85 37.17
N LEU A 354 -40.79 41.61 36.20
CA LEU A 354 -42.24 41.55 36.43
C LEU A 354 -42.60 40.36 37.32
N LEU A 355 -42.05 39.18 37.03
CA LEU A 355 -42.32 37.96 37.80
C LEU A 355 -41.72 38.04 39.22
N LYS A 356 -40.50 38.59 39.37
CA LYS A 356 -39.89 38.86 40.69
C LYS A 356 -40.69 39.89 41.50
N ALA A 357 -41.32 40.85 40.85
CA ALA A 357 -42.19 41.82 41.50
C ALA A 357 -43.57 41.27 41.88
N GLY A 358 -43.82 39.97 41.65
CA GLY A 358 -45.01 39.25 42.08
C GLY A 358 -46.14 39.21 41.06
N TYR A 359 -45.95 39.72 39.84
CA TYR A 359 -46.91 39.47 38.76
C TYR A 359 -46.99 37.97 38.46
N LYS A 360 -48.21 37.50 38.17
CA LYS A 360 -48.51 36.10 37.83
C LYS A 360 -48.79 35.94 36.33
N PHE A 361 -48.02 36.65 35.50
CA PHE A 361 -48.15 36.58 34.05
C PHE A 361 -47.68 35.21 33.55
N ASP A 362 -48.47 34.60 32.69
CA ASP A 362 -48.01 33.49 31.87
C ASP A 362 -47.24 34.00 30.64
N ILE A 363 -46.75 33.07 29.80
CA ILE A 363 -45.98 33.41 28.61
C ILE A 363 -46.82 34.25 27.63
N GLU A 364 -48.09 33.92 27.45
CA GLU A 364 -48.99 34.65 26.54
C GLU A 364 -49.24 36.08 27.04
N ASP A 365 -49.34 36.27 28.35
CA ASP A 365 -49.45 37.59 28.95
C ASP A 365 -48.22 38.45 28.68
N LEU A 366 -47.02 37.89 28.89
CA LEU A 366 -45.76 38.59 28.63
C LEU A 366 -45.63 38.97 27.15
N ILE A 367 -45.99 38.06 26.24
CA ILE A 367 -45.96 38.29 24.79
C ILE A 367 -46.93 39.40 24.41
N ASN A 368 -48.14 39.39 24.95
CA ASN A 368 -49.11 40.45 24.66
C ASN A 368 -48.65 41.80 25.21
N LEU A 369 -48.15 41.88 26.45
CA LEU A 369 -47.59 43.12 27.00
C LEU A 369 -46.47 43.68 26.12
N LYS A 370 -45.54 42.81 25.69
CA LYS A 370 -44.44 43.18 24.79
C LYS A 370 -44.95 43.63 23.42
N ARG A 371 -45.93 42.92 22.84
CA ARG A 371 -46.57 43.26 21.56
C ARG A 371 -47.24 44.64 21.59
N TYR A 372 -47.84 45.02 22.72
CA TYR A 372 -48.43 46.35 22.92
C TYR A 372 -47.43 47.39 23.47
N ASN A 373 -46.13 47.08 23.48
CA ASN A 373 -45.05 47.96 23.94
C ASN A 373 -45.21 48.50 25.36
N VAL A 374 -45.89 47.77 26.26
CA VAL A 374 -46.04 48.19 27.65
C VAL A 374 -44.67 48.13 28.34
N PRO A 375 -44.09 49.24 28.84
CA PRO A 375 -42.75 49.24 29.43
C PRO A 375 -42.71 48.52 30.79
N VAL A 376 -41.57 47.90 31.12
CA VAL A 376 -41.37 47.25 32.42
C VAL A 376 -41.48 48.27 33.55
N GLU A 377 -40.84 49.43 33.38
CA GLU A 377 -40.80 50.53 34.33
C GLU A 377 -42.20 51.06 34.64
N PHE A 378 -43.07 51.14 33.62
CA PHE A 378 -44.47 51.53 33.78
C PHE A 378 -45.23 50.53 34.66
N MET A 379 -45.07 49.23 34.42
CA MET A 379 -45.75 48.19 35.21
C MET A 379 -45.23 48.16 36.64
N LEU A 380 -43.91 48.23 36.83
CA LEU A 380 -43.30 48.26 38.16
C LEU A 380 -43.68 49.53 38.96
N GLY A 381 -43.83 50.67 38.30
CA GLY A 381 -44.27 51.92 38.93
C GLY A 381 -45.68 51.87 39.51
N LEU A 382 -46.53 50.96 39.03
CA LEU A 382 -47.90 50.77 39.53
C LEU A 382 -47.97 49.92 40.81
N LEU A 383 -46.85 49.34 41.24
CA LEU A 383 -46.78 48.58 42.48
C LEU A 383 -46.82 49.53 43.70
N GLY A 384 -47.45 49.08 44.79
CA GLY A 384 -47.49 49.85 46.03
C GLY A 384 -48.04 49.05 47.22
N PRO A 385 -47.77 49.49 48.46
CA PRO A 385 -48.21 48.78 49.66
C PRO A 385 -49.72 48.55 49.67
N GLY A 386 -50.16 47.31 49.87
CA GLY A 386 -51.58 46.94 49.95
C GLY A 386 -52.34 46.91 48.62
N ARG A 387 -51.68 47.12 47.46
CA ARG A 387 -52.34 47.09 46.15
C ARG A 387 -52.25 45.71 45.51
N LYS A 388 -53.35 45.28 44.90
CA LYS A 388 -53.35 44.11 44.01
C LYS A 388 -52.70 44.48 42.68
N ASN A 389 -51.90 43.56 42.14
CA ASN A 389 -51.29 43.70 40.82
C ASN A 389 -52.38 43.77 39.73
N TYR A 390 -52.21 44.72 38.81
CA TYR A 390 -53.10 44.86 37.66
C TYR A 390 -52.96 43.69 36.70
N THR A 391 -54.07 43.30 36.08
CA THR A 391 -54.09 42.28 35.03
C THR A 391 -53.43 42.80 33.75
N ARG A 392 -53.00 41.89 32.88
CA ARG A 392 -52.51 42.22 31.53
C ARG A 392 -53.43 43.21 30.80
N SER A 393 -54.73 42.92 30.78
CA SER A 393 -55.72 43.71 30.04
C SER A 393 -55.84 45.14 30.56
N GLU A 394 -55.75 45.34 31.88
CA GLU A 394 -55.76 46.67 32.50
C GLU A 394 -54.49 47.45 32.13
N LEU A 395 -53.32 46.82 32.23
CA LEU A 395 -52.03 47.44 31.90
C LEU A 395 -51.98 47.89 30.44
N ILE A 396 -52.42 47.04 29.51
CA ILE A 396 -52.51 47.38 28.08
C ILE A 396 -53.48 48.54 27.88
N LYS A 397 -54.64 48.52 28.55
CA LYS A 397 -55.64 49.59 28.43
C LYS A 397 -55.08 50.92 28.90
N PHE A 398 -54.45 50.96 30.07
CA PHE A 398 -53.87 52.18 30.63
C PHE A 398 -52.76 52.73 29.73
N HIS A 399 -51.85 51.87 29.27
CA HIS A 399 -50.77 52.28 28.37
C HIS A 399 -51.31 52.82 27.04
N ARG A 400 -52.30 52.15 26.44
CA ARG A 400 -52.95 52.62 25.19
C ARG A 400 -53.72 53.93 25.35
N GLN A 401 -54.23 54.21 26.54
CA GLN A 401 -54.91 55.48 26.86
C GLN A 401 -53.93 56.60 27.21
N GLY A 402 -52.62 56.32 27.24
CA GLY A 402 -51.60 57.31 27.57
C GLY A 402 -51.60 57.74 29.04
N LEU A 403 -52.21 56.94 29.93
CA LEU A 403 -52.26 57.27 31.36
C LEU A 403 -50.88 57.10 32.00
N THR A 404 -50.50 58.07 32.82
CA THR A 404 -49.29 58.04 33.65
C THR A 404 -49.49 57.17 34.89
N VAL A 405 -48.37 56.76 35.50
CA VAL A 405 -48.38 56.01 36.75
C VAL A 405 -49.11 56.81 37.85
N GLU A 406 -48.86 58.11 37.94
CA GLU A 406 -49.47 59.01 38.92
C GLU A 406 -50.98 59.13 38.76
N GLU A 407 -51.48 59.22 37.53
CA GLU A 407 -52.91 59.27 37.23
C GLU A 407 -53.61 57.98 37.67
N ILE A 408 -53.05 56.82 37.33
CA ILE A 408 -53.63 55.51 37.67
C ILE A 408 -53.63 55.32 39.19
N ILE A 409 -52.57 55.76 39.87
CA ILE A 409 -52.42 55.68 41.32
C ILE A 409 -53.44 56.54 42.08
N LYS A 410 -53.90 57.67 41.51
CA LYS A 410 -54.90 58.57 42.12
C LYS A 410 -56.35 58.10 41.95
N ILE A 411 -56.62 57.20 41.01
CA ILE A 411 -57.98 56.71 40.69
C ILE A 411 -58.46 55.63 41.69
N LYS A 412 -57.57 55.13 42.58
CA LYS A 412 -57.86 54.18 43.65
C LYS A 412 -57.46 54.76 45.00
#